data_AF-I2CQB4-F1
#
_entry.id   AF-I2CQB4-F1
#
_cell.length_a   1.000
_cell.length_b   1.000
_cell.length_c   1.000
_cell.angle_alpha   90.00
_cell.angle_beta   90.00
_cell.angle_gamma   90.00
#
_symmetry.space_group_name_H-M   'P 1'
#
loop_
_entity.id
_entity.type
_entity.pdbx_description
1 polymer ?
#
loop_
_entity_poly.entity_id
_entity_poly.type
_entity_poly.pdbx_seq_one_letter_code
_entity_poly.pdbx_strand_id
1 'polypeptide(L)'
;AKEAQKKERALTRARESSNLVDAMNGELTYAVALHLGSMYEGNGMEDEALHVYRGLLEQRALLPPVAGWARLNMGNVYYRKGRYAEAIKMYRMTLDQIPSTSHKAMRLKVYRNIGYAFVR
;
A
#
# COMPACT_ATOMS: atom_id res chain seq x y z
N ALA A 1 -10.68 -5.85 16.09
CA ALA A 1 -11.24 -5.49 14.77
C ALA A 1 -12.17 -4.26 14.84
N LYS A 2 -13.34 -4.33 15.51
CA LYS A 2 -14.31 -3.22 15.55
C LYS A 2 -13.78 -1.88 16.13
N GLU A 3 -12.87 -1.93 17.10
CA GLU A 3 -12.26 -0.71 17.66
C GLU A 3 -11.28 -0.02 16.70
N ALA A 4 -10.51 -0.77 15.92
CA ALA A 4 -9.60 -0.20 14.92
C ALA A 4 -10.38 0.50 13.81
N GLN A 5 -11.47 -0.12 13.34
CA GLN A 5 -12.38 0.45 12.36
C GLN A 5 -13.10 1.71 12.89
N LYS A 6 -13.46 1.73 14.17
CA LYS A 6 -14.06 2.91 14.82
C LYS A 6 -13.04 4.06 14.92
N LYS A 7 -11.78 3.75 15.26
CA LYS A 7 -10.69 4.73 15.32
C LYS A 7 -10.30 5.25 13.94
N GLU A 8 -10.33 4.42 12.90
CA GLU A 8 -10.08 4.85 11.52
C GLU A 8 -11.18 5.78 11.00
N ARG A 9 -12.45 5.43 11.19
CA ARG A 9 -13.58 6.31 10.83
C ARG A 9 -13.53 7.63 11.60
N ALA A 10 -13.13 7.60 12.86
CA ALA A 10 -12.93 8.81 13.66
C ALA A 10 -11.75 9.65 13.14
N LEU A 11 -10.65 9.01 12.72
CA LEU A 11 -9.48 9.68 12.15
C LEU A 11 -9.79 10.32 10.78
N THR A 12 -10.52 9.62 9.91
CA THR A 12 -10.98 10.17 8.63
C THR A 12 -11.91 11.36 8.84
N ARG A 13 -12.89 11.26 9.75
CA ARG A 13 -13.77 12.38 10.10
C ARG A 13 -13.04 13.55 10.73
N ALA A 14 -12.05 13.29 11.60
CA ALA A 14 -11.23 14.33 12.20
C ALA A 14 -10.35 15.06 11.17
N ARG A 15 -9.88 14.33 10.15
CA ARG A 15 -9.15 14.89 8.99
C ARG A 15 -10.05 15.71 8.07
N GLU A 16 -11.32 15.34 7.92
CA GLU A 16 -12.32 16.10 7.17
C GLU A 16 -12.79 17.36 7.91
N SER A 17 -12.91 17.29 9.25
CA SER A 17 -13.37 18.41 10.08
C SER A 17 -12.31 19.49 10.33
N SER A 18 -11.04 19.14 10.19
CA SER A 18 -9.94 20.07 10.35
C SER A 18 -9.44 20.42 8.96
N ASN A 19 -9.50 21.69 8.54
CA ASN A 19 -8.92 22.24 7.30
C ASN A 19 -7.36 22.12 7.26
N LEU A 20 -6.80 21.00 7.72
CA LEU A 20 -5.37 20.66 7.75
C LEU A 20 -4.86 20.14 6.40
N VAL A 21 -5.72 20.12 5.37
CA VAL A 21 -5.41 19.66 4.01
C VAL A 21 -4.26 20.45 3.38
N ASP A 22 -4.03 21.70 3.79
CA ASP A 22 -3.04 22.58 3.16
C ASP A 22 -1.65 22.59 3.82
N ALA A 23 -1.45 21.95 4.97
CA ALA A 23 -0.16 22.03 5.69
C ALA A 23 0.40 20.70 6.23
N MET A 24 -0.37 19.60 6.23
CA MET A 24 0.17 18.31 6.65
C MET A 24 0.91 17.62 5.49
N ASN A 25 2.24 17.66 5.57
CA ASN A 25 3.20 16.93 4.73
C ASN A 25 2.57 15.69 4.06
N GLY A 26 2.28 15.76 2.75
CA GLY A 26 1.67 14.65 2.00
C GLY A 26 2.40 13.33 2.21
N GLU A 27 3.72 13.38 2.39
CA GLU A 27 4.56 12.25 2.76
C GLU A 27 4.15 11.56 4.07
N LEU A 28 3.76 12.32 5.10
CA LEU A 28 3.28 11.75 6.37
C LEU A 28 1.93 11.05 6.18
N THR A 29 1.02 11.65 5.41
CA THR A 29 -0.28 11.04 5.09
C THR A 29 -0.09 9.71 4.35
N TYR A 30 0.84 9.67 3.41
CA TYR A 30 1.21 8.48 2.67
C TYR A 30 1.84 7.40 3.55
N ALA A 31 2.78 7.78 4.42
CA ALA A 31 3.40 6.85 5.36
C ALA A 31 2.36 6.21 6.29
N VAL A 32 1.46 7.03 6.85
CA VAL A 32 0.39 6.52 7.73
C VAL A 32 -0.53 5.56 6.98
N ALA A 33 -0.92 5.86 5.73
CA ALA A 33 -1.76 4.96 4.94
C ALA A 33 -1.06 3.62 4.64
N LEU A 34 0.23 3.64 4.29
CA LEU A 34 1.01 2.42 4.06
C LEU A 34 1.13 1.58 5.32
N HIS A 35 1.40 2.21 6.47
CA HIS A 35 1.46 1.51 7.76
C HIS A 35 0.12 0.91 8.14
N LEU A 36 -0.98 1.65 7.97
CA LEU A 36 -2.32 1.17 8.27
C LEU A 36 -2.70 -0.04 7.41
N GLY A 37 -2.47 0.02 6.10
CA GLY A 37 -2.68 -1.12 5.20
C GLY A 37 -1.85 -2.34 5.61
N SER A 38 -0.60 -2.14 6.06
CA SER A 38 0.26 -3.23 6.52
C SER A 38 -0.24 -3.84 7.82
N MET A 39 -0.81 -3.05 8.73
CA MET A 39 -1.45 -3.55 9.94
C MET A 39 -2.72 -4.33 9.65
N TYR A 40 -3.53 -3.89 8.68
CA TYR A 40 -4.68 -4.68 8.22
C TYR A 40 -4.24 -6.01 7.61
N GLU A 41 -3.17 -5.99 6.81
CA GLU A 41 -2.55 -7.19 6.28
C GLU A 41 -2.10 -8.14 7.41
N GLY A 42 -1.39 -7.64 8.43
CA GLY A 42 -0.93 -8.44 9.57
C GLY A 42 -2.05 -9.06 10.41
N ASN A 43 -3.24 -8.44 10.40
CA ASN A 43 -4.42 -8.92 11.11
C ASN A 43 -5.35 -9.82 10.25
N GLY A 44 -4.94 -10.19 9.03
CA GLY A 44 -5.75 -11.00 8.12
C GLY A 44 -6.95 -10.26 7.48
N MET A 45 -7.02 -8.94 7.67
CA MET A 45 -8.05 -8.07 7.09
C MET A 45 -7.64 -7.61 5.70
N GLU A 46 -7.61 -8.56 4.77
CA GLU A 46 -7.01 -8.38 3.44
C GLU A 46 -7.79 -7.42 2.55
N ASP A 47 -9.12 -7.44 2.62
CA ASP A 47 -9.95 -6.58 1.78
C ASP A 47 -9.91 -5.11 2.24
N GLU A 48 -9.82 -4.88 3.54
CA GLU A 48 -9.57 -3.56 4.12
C GLU A 48 -8.17 -3.03 3.77
N ALA A 49 -7.14 -3.90 3.82
CA ALA A 49 -5.80 -3.52 3.36
C ALA A 49 -5.82 -3.06 1.89
N LEU A 50 -6.49 -3.82 1.01
CA LEU A 50 -6.64 -3.44 -0.40
C LEU A 50 -7.43 -2.14 -0.57
N HIS A 51 -8.46 -1.91 0.23
CA HIS A 51 -9.23 -0.67 0.19
C HIS A 51 -8.36 0.55 0.53
N VAL A 52 -7.57 0.47 1.60
CA VAL A 52 -6.64 1.56 2.00
C VAL A 52 -5.61 1.83 0.90
N TYR A 53 -5.00 0.79 0.34
CA TYR A 53 -4.00 0.98 -0.73
C TYR A 53 -4.62 1.54 -2.02
N ARG A 54 -5.85 1.17 -2.37
CA ARG A 54 -6.55 1.75 -3.53
C ARG A 54 -6.86 3.23 -3.33
N GLY A 55 -7.41 3.60 -2.17
CA GLY A 55 -7.67 5.01 -1.85
C GLY A 55 -6.40 5.86 -1.87
N LEU A 56 -5.26 5.29 -1.49
CA LEU A 56 -3.96 5.94 -1.63
C LEU A 56 -3.59 6.18 -3.11
N LEU A 57 -3.76 5.17 -3.97
CA LEU A 57 -3.44 5.24 -5.40
C LEU A 57 -4.35 6.18 -6.21
N GLU A 58 -5.52 6.54 -5.69
CA GLU A 58 -6.46 7.48 -6.32
C GLU A 58 -6.08 8.95 -6.07
N GLN A 59 -5.12 9.23 -5.18
CA GLN A 59 -4.73 10.60 -4.86
C GLN A 59 -3.91 11.25 -5.99
N ARG A 60 -4.38 12.41 -6.48
CA ARG A 60 -3.77 13.13 -7.62
C ARG A 60 -2.31 13.53 -7.42
N ALA A 61 -1.91 13.85 -6.18
CA ALA A 61 -0.55 14.30 -5.86
C ALA A 61 0.39 13.16 -5.41
N LEU A 62 0.00 11.89 -5.62
CA LEU A 62 0.77 10.75 -5.13
C LEU A 62 2.13 10.63 -5.80
N LEU A 63 3.18 10.62 -4.98
CA LEU A 63 4.55 10.46 -5.45
C LEU A 63 4.79 9.05 -6.01
N PRO A 64 5.52 8.89 -7.14
CA PRO A 64 5.75 7.58 -7.76
C PRO A 64 6.37 6.52 -6.82
N PRO A 65 7.35 6.83 -5.95
CA PRO A 65 7.89 5.84 -5.02
C PRO A 65 6.85 5.31 -4.03
N VAL A 66 5.96 6.18 -3.53
CA VAL A 66 4.87 5.80 -2.62
C VAL A 66 3.88 4.88 -3.31
N ALA A 67 3.51 5.23 -4.55
CA ALA A 67 2.66 4.40 -5.38
C ALA A 67 3.29 3.02 -5.66
N GLY A 68 4.63 2.93 -5.75
CA GLY A 68 5.37 1.69 -5.85
C GLY A 68 5.25 0.82 -4.59
N TRP A 69 5.43 1.41 -3.40
CA TRP A 69 5.24 0.73 -2.11
C TRP A 69 3.81 0.22 -1.91
N ALA A 70 2.81 1.03 -2.26
CA ALA A 70 1.41 0.66 -2.16
C ALA A 70 1.11 -0.60 -3.00
N ARG A 71 1.58 -0.62 -4.26
CA ARG A 71 1.41 -1.79 -5.14
C ARG A 71 2.19 -3.01 -4.67
N LEU A 72 3.38 -2.84 -4.10
CA LEU A 72 4.13 -3.96 -3.51
C LEU A 72 3.30 -4.64 -2.42
N ASN A 73 2.72 -3.85 -1.52
CA ASN A 73 1.91 -4.39 -0.44
C ASN A 73 0.59 -4.99 -0.94
N MET A 74 -0.08 -4.38 -1.92
CA MET A 74 -1.22 -5.01 -2.60
C MET A 74 -0.84 -6.37 -3.20
N GLY A 75 0.34 -6.48 -3.81
CA GLY A 75 0.87 -7.74 -4.33
C GLY A 75 1.05 -8.80 -3.24
N ASN A 76 1.56 -8.42 -2.06
CA ASN A 76 1.67 -9.34 -0.92
C ASN A 76 0.30 -9.83 -0.45
N VAL A 77 -0.69 -8.93 -0.40
CA VAL A 77 -2.07 -9.30 -0.06
C VAL A 77 -2.64 -10.28 -1.09
N TYR A 78 -2.49 -10.02 -2.38
CA TYR A 78 -2.93 -10.97 -3.42
C TYR A 78 -2.22 -12.31 -3.35
N TYR A 79 -0.92 -12.32 -3.04
CA TYR A 79 -0.15 -13.56 -2.86
C TYR A 79 -0.70 -14.40 -1.71
N ARG A 80 -1.04 -13.77 -0.57
CA ARG A 80 -1.64 -14.48 0.57
C ARG A 80 -3.04 -15.03 0.28
N LYS A 81 -3.81 -14.34 -0.57
CA LYS A 81 -5.09 -14.83 -1.12
C LYS A 81 -4.95 -15.97 -2.14
N GLY A 82 -3.73 -16.40 -2.48
CA GLY A 82 -3.49 -17.39 -3.54
C GLY A 82 -3.69 -16.85 -4.96
N ARG A 83 -3.87 -15.54 -5.11
CA ARG A 83 -4.11 -14.86 -6.39
C ARG A 83 -2.77 -14.46 -7.03
N TYR A 84 -1.95 -15.45 -7.38
CA TYR A 84 -0.56 -15.26 -7.78
C TYR A 84 -0.40 -14.42 -9.06
N ALA A 85 -1.27 -14.59 -10.05
CA ALA A 85 -1.22 -13.79 -11.28
C ALA A 85 -1.41 -12.28 -11.00
N GLU A 86 -2.31 -11.92 -10.09
CA GLU A 86 -2.54 -10.54 -9.69
C GLU A 86 -1.42 -10.01 -8.82
N ALA A 87 -0.86 -10.84 -7.94
CA ALA A 87 0.33 -10.49 -7.17
C ALA A 87 1.49 -10.10 -8.10
N ILE A 88 1.78 -10.93 -9.11
CA ILE A 88 2.82 -10.67 -10.12
C ILE A 88 2.54 -9.38 -10.88
N LYS A 89 1.28 -9.13 -11.29
CA LYS A 89 0.91 -7.87 -11.94
C LYS A 89 1.25 -6.67 -11.07
N MET A 90 0.87 -6.69 -9.79
CA MET A 90 1.17 -5.60 -8.87
C MET A 90 2.67 -5.41 -8.66
N TYR A 91 3.42 -6.49 -8.51
CA TYR A 91 4.88 -6.46 -8.38
C TYR A 91 5.57 -5.85 -9.61
N ARG A 92 5.11 -6.20 -10.83
CA ARG A 92 5.64 -5.58 -12.06
C ARG A 92 5.38 -4.08 -12.10
N MET A 93 4.16 -3.66 -11.78
CA MET A 93 3.81 -2.24 -11.70
C MET A 93 4.64 -1.48 -10.65
N THR A 94 5.06 -2.13 -9.55
CA THR A 94 6.00 -1.53 -8.60
C THR A 94 7.37 -1.27 -9.24
N LEU A 95 7.89 -2.19 -10.06
CA LEU A 95 9.18 -2.01 -10.74
C LEU A 95 9.15 -0.90 -11.79
N ASP A 96 8.00 -0.67 -12.43
CA ASP A 96 7.81 0.39 -13.42
C ASP A 96 7.87 1.79 -12.76
N GLN A 97 7.45 1.89 -11.50
CA GLN A 97 7.43 3.16 -10.77
C GLN A 97 8.72 3.46 -10.01
N ILE A 98 9.62 2.49 -9.90
CA ILE A 98 10.84 2.60 -9.11
C ILE A 98 12.05 2.50 -10.03
N PRO A 99 12.74 3.62 -10.31
CA PRO A 99 13.91 3.62 -11.19
C PRO A 99 14.98 2.64 -10.72
N SER A 100 15.64 1.95 -11.66
CA SER A 100 16.71 0.97 -11.38
C SER A 100 17.92 1.58 -10.66
N THR A 101 18.11 2.89 -10.78
CA THR A 101 19.16 3.67 -10.12
C THR A 101 18.89 3.93 -8.64
N SER A 102 17.65 3.74 -8.17
CA SER A 102 17.18 4.05 -6.81
C SER A 102 16.49 2.84 -6.16
N HIS A 103 16.33 2.85 -4.82
CA HIS A 103 15.58 1.83 -4.07
C HIS A 103 15.92 0.35 -4.40
N LYS A 104 17.21 0.04 -4.61
CA LYS A 104 17.70 -1.30 -4.96
C LYS A 104 17.17 -2.41 -4.05
N ALA A 105 17.11 -2.15 -2.74
CA ALA A 105 16.59 -3.09 -1.75
C ALA A 105 15.12 -3.45 -2.00
N MET A 106 14.29 -2.48 -2.40
CA MET A 106 12.89 -2.76 -2.73
C MET A 106 12.79 -3.59 -4.00
N ARG A 107 13.55 -3.24 -5.05
CA ARG A 107 13.56 -4.02 -6.29
C ARG A 107 13.95 -5.47 -6.05
N LEU A 108 14.97 -5.73 -5.22
CA LEU A 108 15.35 -7.09 -4.83
C LEU A 108 14.20 -7.83 -4.12
N LYS A 109 13.51 -7.15 -3.18
CA LYS A 109 12.32 -7.71 -2.52
C LYS A 109 11.22 -8.05 -3.52
N VAL A 110 10.97 -7.17 -4.49
CA VAL A 110 9.96 -7.40 -5.54
C VAL A 110 10.34 -8.61 -6.39
N TYR A 111 11.59 -8.72 -6.84
CA TYR A 111 12.04 -9.88 -7.62
C TYR A 111 11.93 -11.19 -6.84
N ARG A 112 12.29 -11.19 -5.54
CA ARG A 112 12.11 -12.35 -4.66
C ARG A 112 10.64 -12.76 -4.57
N ASN A 113 9.74 -11.79 -4.38
CA ASN A 113 8.31 -12.04 -4.27
C ASN A 113 7.69 -12.55 -5.58
N ILE A 114 8.14 -12.04 -6.73
CA ILE A 114 7.77 -12.58 -8.05
C ILE A 114 8.25 -14.03 -8.16
N GLY A 115 9.50 -14.31 -7.78
CA GLY A 115 10.05 -15.67 -7.77
C GLY A 115 9.21 -16.63 -6.92
N TYR A 116 8.80 -16.22 -5.71
CA TYR A 116 7.90 -17.02 -4.89
C TYR A 116 6.51 -17.21 -5.51
N ALA A 117 5.96 -16.18 -6.16
CA ALA A 117 4.67 -16.29 -6.84
C ALA A 117 4.69 -17.23 -8.05
N PHE A 118 5.84 -17.48 -8.67
CA PHE A 118 5.97 -18.45 -9.76
C PHE A 118 6.17 -19.89 -9.28
N VAL A 119 6.65 -20.09 -8.05
CA VAL A 119 6.93 -21.42 -7.48
C VAL A 119 5.71 -22.02 -6.77
N ARG A 120 4.76 -21.18 -6.34
CA ARG A 120 3.50 -21.59 -5.72
C ARG A 120 2.44 -21.91 -6.76
#